data_AF-A0A5M3WBZ8-F1
#
_entry.id   AF-A0A5M3WBZ8-F1
#
_cell.length_a   1.000
_cell.length_b   1.000
_cell.length_c   1.000
_cell.angle_alpha   90.00
_cell.angle_beta   90.00
_cell.angle_gamma   90.00
#
_symmetry.space_group_name_H-M   'P 1'
#
loop_
_entity.id
_entity.type
_entity.pdbx_description
1 polymer ?
#
loop_
_entity_poly.entity_id
_entity_poly.type
_entity_poly.pdbx_seq_one_letter_code
_entity_poly.pdbx_strand_id
1 'polypeptide(L)'
;MVAWLAIANSYEHPVPGVPAAIMVVGLFGSWIGGTIHSLLIRATVFEARVVEQTPNEQALERARYRRQLRKEARELVIRDPALAKELRVGRPDLPRQYDDGGLIDFNHAPARVIGTVPGMTPDLVDRVLSARRESGLFTSAEELSITLDLPVDLNDELGEYSVYLP
;
A
#
# COMPACT_ATOMS: atom_id res chain seq x y z
N MET A 1 44.98 -18.28 -3.93
CA MET A 1 45.78 -18.79 -2.78
C MET A 1 45.87 -20.32 -2.74
N VAL A 2 44.80 -21.09 -2.92
CA VAL A 2 44.90 -22.56 -3.13
C VAL A 2 45.85 -22.88 -4.30
N ALA A 3 45.77 -22.10 -5.38
CA ALA A 3 46.73 -22.14 -6.48
C ALA A 3 48.18 -21.81 -6.05
N TRP A 4 48.38 -20.87 -5.13
CA TRP A 4 49.71 -20.49 -4.64
C TRP A 4 50.32 -21.55 -3.71
N LEU A 5 49.51 -22.18 -2.85
CA LEU A 5 49.92 -23.32 -2.02
C LEU A 5 50.25 -24.55 -2.87
N ALA A 6 49.46 -24.83 -3.92
CA ALA A 6 49.74 -25.90 -4.86
C ALA A 6 51.04 -25.66 -5.64
N ILE A 7 51.30 -24.41 -6.04
CA ILE A 7 52.55 -23.99 -6.69
C ILE A 7 53.73 -24.04 -5.71
N ALA A 8 53.59 -23.53 -4.47
CA ALA A 8 54.63 -23.56 -3.45
C ALA A 8 55.03 -25.01 -3.06
N ASN A 9 54.07 -25.93 -3.04
CA ASN A 9 54.30 -27.35 -2.79
C ASN A 9 54.90 -28.11 -3.99
N SER A 10 55.08 -27.45 -5.15
CA SER A 10 55.69 -28.03 -6.35
C SER A 10 57.20 -27.74 -6.50
N TYR A 11 57.80 -26.98 -5.56
CA TYR A 11 59.24 -26.70 -5.50
C TYR A 11 60.00 -27.69 -4.60
N GLU A 12 61.33 -27.78 -4.75
CA GLU A 12 62.23 -28.76 -4.11
C GLU A 12 62.16 -28.81 -2.56
N HIS A 13 61.59 -27.80 -1.91
CA HIS A 13 61.37 -27.74 -0.47
C HIS A 13 59.87 -27.57 -0.14
N PRO A 14 59.12 -28.67 0.01
CA PRO A 14 57.71 -28.59 0.36
C PRO A 14 57.55 -27.96 1.75
N VAL A 15 56.54 -27.09 1.89
CA VAL A 15 56.19 -26.50 3.18
C VAL A 15 55.72 -27.64 4.09
N PRO A 16 56.32 -27.84 5.29
CA PRO A 16 55.87 -28.90 6.18
C PRO A 16 54.37 -28.74 6.49
N GLY A 17 53.64 -29.86 6.57
CA GLY A 17 52.18 -29.85 6.65
C GLY A 17 51.60 -29.07 7.84
N VAL A 18 52.34 -29.01 8.95
CA VAL A 18 51.93 -28.29 10.16
C VAL A 18 51.93 -26.76 9.94
N PRO A 19 53.03 -26.11 9.50
CA PRO A 19 53.01 -24.70 9.06
C PRO A 19 51.92 -24.37 8.03
N ALA A 20 51.72 -25.23 7.04
CA ALA A 20 50.69 -25.01 6.01
C ALA A 20 49.27 -25.03 6.60
N ALA A 21 48.99 -25.98 7.51
CA ALA A 21 47.70 -26.06 8.21
C ALA A 21 47.44 -24.82 9.09
N ILE A 22 48.45 -24.35 9.83
CA ILE A 22 48.35 -23.15 10.68
C ILE A 22 47.99 -21.93 9.82
N MET A 23 48.62 -21.76 8.66
CA MET A 23 48.34 -20.64 7.76
C MET A 23 46.90 -20.67 7.20
N VAL A 24 46.43 -21.84 6.78
CA VAL A 24 45.05 -22.02 6.27
C VAL A 24 44.02 -21.72 7.36
N VAL A 25 44.22 -22.27 8.56
CA VAL A 25 43.32 -22.06 9.70
C VAL A 25 43.31 -20.60 10.13
N GLY A 26 44.48 -19.95 10.21
CA GLY A 26 44.57 -18.52 10.57
C GLY A 26 43.83 -17.63 9.57
N LEU A 27 43.94 -17.91 8.28
CA LEU A 27 43.24 -17.11 7.27
C LEU A 27 41.72 -17.29 7.35
N PHE A 28 41.23 -18.53 7.25
CA PHE A 28 39.79 -18.77 7.26
C PHE A 28 39.17 -18.43 8.62
N GLY A 29 39.91 -18.67 9.71
CA GLY A 29 39.51 -18.27 11.06
C GLY A 29 39.32 -16.77 11.21
N SER A 30 40.20 -15.94 10.62
CA SER A 30 40.03 -14.48 10.66
C SER A 30 38.83 -13.98 9.85
N TRP A 31 38.55 -14.59 8.70
CA TRP A 31 37.37 -14.26 7.89
C TRP A 31 36.07 -14.66 8.57
N ILE A 32 36.01 -15.89 9.09
CA ILE A 32 34.85 -16.39 9.81
C ILE A 32 34.64 -15.59 11.10
N GLY A 33 35.70 -15.37 11.87
CA GLY A 33 35.67 -14.55 13.09
C GLY A 33 35.21 -13.12 12.81
N GLY A 34 35.74 -12.48 11.77
CA GLY A 34 35.32 -11.14 11.37
C GLY A 34 33.86 -11.08 10.92
N THR A 35 33.38 -12.10 10.21
CA THR A 35 31.97 -12.19 9.76
C THR A 35 31.03 -12.40 10.94
N ILE A 36 31.36 -13.33 11.84
CA ILE A 36 30.58 -13.58 13.06
C ILE A 36 30.57 -12.33 13.93
N HIS A 37 31.73 -11.70 14.15
CA HIS A 37 31.83 -10.47 14.93
C HIS A 37 30.97 -9.36 14.31
N SER A 38 31.03 -9.18 12.99
CA SER A 38 30.20 -8.21 12.27
C SER A 38 28.71 -8.48 12.42
N LEU A 39 28.27 -9.74 12.39
CA LEU A 39 26.87 -10.12 12.59
C LEU A 39 26.42 -9.90 14.05
N LEU A 40 27.29 -10.19 15.02
CA LEU A 40 27.01 -10.00 16.46
C LEU A 40 26.90 -8.52 16.82
N ILE A 41 27.78 -7.66 16.30
CA ILE A 41 27.73 -6.21 16.56
C ILE A 41 26.77 -5.47 15.62
N ARG A 42 26.17 -6.16 14.63
CA ARG A 42 25.29 -5.52 13.65
C ARG A 42 24.16 -4.75 14.33
N ALA A 43 23.53 -5.35 15.35
CA ALA A 43 22.41 -4.71 16.04
C ALA A 43 22.82 -3.50 16.91
N THR A 44 24.09 -3.45 17.34
CA THR A 44 24.61 -2.34 18.16
C THR A 44 25.20 -1.21 17.32
N VAL A 45 25.77 -1.51 16.14
CA VAL A 45 26.31 -0.50 15.21
C VAL A 45 25.20 0.08 14.35
N PHE A 46 24.40 -0.81 13.76
CA PHE A 46 23.15 -0.45 13.12
C PHE A 46 22.07 -0.56 14.19
N GLU A 47 22.21 0.17 15.31
CA GLU A 47 21.04 0.56 16.10
C GLU A 47 19.97 0.83 15.06
N ALA A 48 18.99 -0.07 14.97
CA ALA A 48 17.88 0.13 14.09
C ALA A 48 17.23 1.32 14.75
N ARG A 49 17.62 2.52 14.31
CA ARG A 49 16.82 3.70 14.40
C ARG A 49 15.61 3.27 13.58
N VAL A 50 14.70 2.57 14.25
CA VAL A 50 13.29 2.72 14.03
C VAL A 50 13.19 4.22 14.03
N VAL A 51 13.21 4.81 12.84
CA VAL A 51 12.85 6.21 12.68
C VAL A 51 11.44 6.17 13.20
N GLU A 52 11.30 6.50 14.47
CA GLU A 52 10.06 6.39 15.19
C GLU A 52 9.17 7.40 14.49
N GLN A 53 8.41 6.91 13.51
CA GLN A 53 7.66 7.77 12.62
C GLN A 53 6.79 8.61 13.51
N THR A 54 6.92 9.92 13.38
CA THR A 54 6.11 10.82 14.20
C THR A 54 4.64 10.49 13.98
N PRO A 55 3.74 10.73 14.95
CA PRO A 55 2.31 10.51 14.76
C PRO A 55 1.76 11.18 13.48
N ASN A 56 2.34 12.32 13.09
CA ASN A 56 2.01 13.03 11.86
C ASN A 56 2.46 12.30 10.59
N GLU A 57 3.66 11.72 10.57
CA GLU A 57 4.14 10.91 9.44
C GLU A 57 3.28 9.67 9.24
N GLN A 58 2.92 8.98 10.33
CA GLN A 58 2.01 7.83 10.28
C GLN A 58 0.62 8.23 9.76
N ALA A 59 0.11 9.39 10.17
CA ALA A 59 -1.17 9.92 9.67
C ALA A 59 -1.11 10.22 8.17
N LEU A 60 -0.01 10.81 7.70
CA LEU A 60 0.20 11.11 6.29
C LEU A 60 0.32 9.85 5.44
N GLU A 61 1.05 8.84 5.92
CA GLU A 61 1.17 7.54 5.24
C GLU A 61 -0.17 6.81 5.14
N ARG A 62 -0.96 6.81 6.23
CA ARG A 62 -2.32 6.25 6.21
C ARG A 62 -3.23 6.98 5.21
N ALA A 63 -3.16 8.31 5.15
CA ALA A 63 -3.95 9.10 4.20
C ALA A 63 -3.55 8.78 2.74
N ARG A 64 -2.25 8.70 2.45
CA ARG A 64 -1.74 8.30 1.12
C ARG A 64 -2.18 6.89 0.74
N TYR A 65 -2.07 5.95 1.69
CA TYR A 65 -2.50 4.57 1.48
C TYR A 65 -4.00 4.47 1.18
N ARG A 66 -4.86 5.19 1.94
CA ARG A 66 -6.30 5.26 1.66
C ARG A 66 -6.60 5.83 0.27
N ARG A 67 -5.89 6.88 -0.14
CA ARG A 67 -6.05 7.46 -1.49
C ARG A 67 -5.66 6.47 -2.60
N GLN A 68 -4.60 5.70 -2.37
CA GLN A 68 -4.18 4.65 -3.30
C GLN A 68 -5.24 3.54 -3.42
N LEU A 69 -5.81 3.07 -2.30
CA LEU A 69 -6.90 2.09 -2.31
C LEU A 69 -8.13 2.59 -3.08
N ARG A 70 -8.50 3.86 -2.92
CA ARG A 70 -9.60 4.47 -3.69
C ARG A 70 -9.32 4.47 -5.19
N LYS A 71 -8.08 4.76 -5.60
CA LYS A 71 -7.67 4.70 -7.00
C LYS A 71 -7.78 3.28 -7.56
N GLU A 72 -7.24 2.30 -6.85
CA GLU A 72 -7.28 0.87 -7.26
C GLU A 72 -8.72 0.34 -7.34
N ALA A 73 -9.57 0.72 -6.38
CA ALA A 73 -10.99 0.36 -6.40
C ALA A 73 -11.76 0.98 -7.58
N ARG A 74 -11.44 2.22 -7.98
CA ARG A 74 -12.02 2.83 -9.20
C ARG A 74 -11.55 2.12 -10.47
N GLU A 75 -10.26 1.81 -10.56
CA GLU A 75 -9.72 1.04 -11.69
C GLU A 75 -10.40 -0.33 -11.79
N LEU A 76 -10.66 -0.99 -10.66
CA LEU A 76 -11.42 -2.23 -10.59
C LEU A 76 -12.86 -2.05 -11.10
N VAL A 77 -13.55 -0.99 -10.69
CA VAL A 77 -14.93 -0.70 -11.15
C VAL A 77 -14.98 -0.50 -12.67
N ILE A 78 -13.99 0.20 -13.24
CA ILE A 78 -13.90 0.41 -14.69
C ILE A 78 -13.62 -0.91 -15.43
N ARG A 79 -12.69 -1.72 -14.90
CA ARG A 79 -12.24 -2.96 -15.56
C ARG A 79 -13.27 -4.08 -15.46
N ASP A 80 -13.90 -4.24 -14.30
CA ASP A 80 -14.85 -5.31 -14.01
C ASP A 80 -15.93 -4.83 -13.01
N PRO A 81 -16.99 -4.17 -13.52
CA PRO A 81 -18.09 -3.68 -12.69
C PRO A 81 -18.83 -4.81 -11.95
N ALA A 82 -18.89 -6.01 -12.53
CA ALA A 82 -19.59 -7.15 -11.91
C ALA A 82 -18.85 -7.62 -10.66
N LEU A 83 -17.52 -7.80 -10.77
CA LEU A 83 -16.67 -8.13 -9.63
C LEU A 83 -16.68 -7.02 -8.57
N ALA A 84 -16.68 -5.75 -8.98
CA ALA A 84 -16.77 -4.63 -8.03
C ALA A 84 -18.08 -4.65 -7.21
N LYS A 85 -19.21 -5.05 -7.82
CA LYS A 85 -20.48 -5.28 -7.11
C LYS A 85 -20.38 -6.45 -6.13
N GLU A 86 -19.80 -7.58 -6.56
CA GLU A 86 -19.60 -8.75 -5.69
C GLU A 86 -18.75 -8.42 -4.46
N LEU A 87 -17.70 -7.60 -4.65
CA LEU A 87 -16.82 -7.11 -3.59
C LEU A 87 -17.42 -5.95 -2.78
N ARG A 88 -18.60 -5.44 -3.16
CA ARG A 88 -19.34 -4.39 -2.45
C ARG A 88 -18.54 -3.09 -2.34
N VAL A 89 -17.85 -2.73 -3.42
CA VAL A 89 -17.18 -1.43 -3.55
C VAL A 89 -18.23 -0.33 -3.40
N GLY A 90 -17.91 0.71 -2.62
CA GLY A 90 -18.81 1.83 -2.37
C GLY A 90 -19.93 1.56 -1.36
N ARG A 91 -19.97 0.36 -0.75
CA ARG A 91 -21.09 -0.08 0.12
C ARG A 91 -20.63 -0.41 1.54
N PRO A 92 -20.21 0.59 2.34
CA PRO A 92 -19.81 0.37 3.74
C PRO A 92 -20.99 -0.06 4.64
N ASP A 93 -22.24 0.05 4.15
CA ASP A 93 -23.42 -0.46 4.82
C ASP A 93 -23.55 -1.99 4.79
N LEU A 94 -22.83 -2.66 3.90
CA LEU A 94 -22.86 -4.11 3.75
C LEU A 94 -21.58 -4.72 4.33
N PRO A 95 -21.64 -5.94 4.89
CA PRO A 95 -20.44 -6.61 5.38
C PRO A 95 -19.50 -6.91 4.21
N ARG A 96 -18.27 -6.40 4.24
CA ARG A 96 -17.33 -6.49 3.12
C ARG A 96 -15.93 -6.84 3.62
N GLN A 97 -15.18 -7.54 2.78
CA GLN A 97 -13.78 -7.90 3.04
C GLN A 97 -12.80 -7.03 2.24
N TYR A 98 -13.26 -6.48 1.12
CA TYR A 98 -12.47 -5.60 0.27
C TYR A 98 -12.45 -4.18 0.85
N ASP A 99 -11.25 -3.63 1.05
CA ASP A 99 -11.06 -2.24 1.47
C ASP A 99 -10.89 -1.35 0.24
N ASP A 100 -11.92 -0.59 -0.09
CA ASP A 100 -11.93 0.35 -1.21
C ASP A 100 -11.40 1.74 -0.84
N GLY A 101 -10.82 1.91 0.35
CA GLY A 101 -10.27 3.19 0.79
C GLY A 101 -11.35 4.21 1.20
N GLY A 102 -12.61 3.79 1.33
CA GLY A 102 -13.72 4.65 1.77
C GLY A 102 -14.53 5.25 0.64
N LEU A 103 -14.62 4.57 -0.50
CA LEU A 103 -15.54 4.97 -1.57
C LEU A 103 -16.99 4.78 -1.15
N ILE A 104 -17.87 5.57 -1.76
CA ILE A 104 -19.33 5.48 -1.59
C ILE A 104 -19.99 5.40 -2.97
N ASP A 105 -20.82 4.36 -3.14
CA ASP A 105 -21.58 4.12 -4.36
C ASP A 105 -22.82 5.01 -4.38
N PHE A 106 -22.75 6.07 -5.18
CA PHE A 106 -23.81 7.06 -5.32
C PHE A 106 -25.00 6.59 -6.14
N ASN A 107 -25.03 5.34 -6.60
CA ASN A 107 -26.19 4.73 -7.23
C ASN A 107 -26.97 3.83 -6.27
N HIS A 108 -26.27 3.12 -5.36
CA HIS A 108 -26.90 2.09 -4.54
C HIS A 108 -26.78 2.28 -3.02
N ALA A 109 -25.90 3.16 -2.54
CA ALA A 109 -25.74 3.38 -1.11
C ALA A 109 -26.97 4.07 -0.49
N PRO A 110 -27.35 3.74 0.75
CA PRO A 110 -28.47 4.37 1.44
C PRO A 110 -28.15 5.80 1.90
N ALA A 111 -29.19 6.60 2.21
CA ALA A 111 -29.07 8.00 2.64
C ALA A 111 -27.99 8.23 3.71
N ARG A 112 -28.00 7.40 4.75
CA ARG A 112 -27.06 7.48 5.88
C ARG A 112 -25.59 7.37 5.47
N VAL A 113 -25.30 6.66 4.39
CA VAL A 113 -23.93 6.48 3.87
C VAL A 113 -23.57 7.64 2.95
N ILE A 114 -24.47 8.07 2.07
CA ILE A 114 -24.22 9.23 1.20
C ILE A 114 -23.93 10.48 2.06
N GLY A 115 -24.68 10.65 3.14
CA GLY A 115 -24.51 11.75 4.09
C GLY A 115 -23.19 11.73 4.88
N THR A 116 -22.36 10.68 4.77
CA THR A 116 -21.01 10.71 5.36
C THR A 116 -19.97 11.39 4.48
N VAL A 117 -20.29 11.68 3.21
CA VAL A 117 -19.41 12.46 2.34
C VAL A 117 -19.37 13.91 2.83
N PRO A 118 -18.19 14.52 2.99
CA PRO A 118 -18.08 15.93 3.37
C PRO A 118 -18.90 16.82 2.44
N GLY A 119 -19.67 17.74 3.03
CA GLY A 119 -20.53 18.67 2.27
C GLY A 119 -21.90 18.12 1.86
N MET A 120 -22.19 16.83 2.07
CA MET A 120 -23.54 16.28 1.84
C MET A 120 -24.49 16.64 2.97
N THR A 121 -25.40 17.58 2.71
CA THR A 121 -26.50 17.90 3.63
C THR A 121 -27.66 16.92 3.46
N PRO A 122 -28.54 16.76 4.47
CA PRO A 122 -29.72 15.91 4.35
C PRO A 122 -30.59 16.23 3.12
N ASP A 123 -30.76 17.53 2.82
CA ASP A 123 -31.50 17.97 1.63
C ASP A 123 -30.82 17.50 0.33
N LEU A 124 -29.50 17.65 0.21
CA LEU A 124 -28.75 17.15 -0.96
C LEU A 124 -28.86 15.63 -1.09
N VAL A 125 -28.80 14.89 0.02
CA VAL A 125 -28.96 13.43 0.02
C VAL A 125 -30.35 13.03 -0.48
N ASP A 126 -31.41 13.71 -0.05
CA ASP A 126 -32.77 13.45 -0.52
C ASP A 126 -32.94 13.77 -2.01
N ARG A 127 -32.28 14.82 -2.49
CA ARG A 127 -32.22 15.17 -3.92
C ARG A 127 -31.51 14.09 -4.73
N VAL A 128 -30.38 13.56 -4.25
CA VAL A 128 -29.68 12.40 -4.87
C VAL A 128 -30.63 11.21 -4.99
N LEU A 129 -31.32 10.84 -3.90
CA LEU A 129 -32.23 9.69 -3.90
C LEU A 129 -33.47 9.89 -4.79
N SER A 130 -33.93 11.12 -4.94
CA SER A 130 -35.04 11.45 -5.84
C SER A 130 -34.60 11.40 -7.30
N ALA A 131 -33.45 11.99 -7.63
CA ALA A 131 -32.88 11.93 -8.97
C ALA A 131 -32.58 10.49 -9.42
N ARG A 132 -32.13 9.59 -8.53
CA ARG A 132 -31.98 8.15 -8.84
C ARG A 132 -33.28 7.51 -9.35
N ARG A 133 -34.42 7.91 -8.78
CA ARG A 133 -35.74 7.35 -9.11
C ARG A 133 -36.29 7.93 -10.42
N GLU A 134 -35.96 9.19 -10.71
CA GLU A 134 -36.50 9.93 -11.85
C GLU A 134 -35.63 9.84 -13.10
N SER A 135 -34.32 10.01 -12.94
CA SER A 135 -33.34 10.08 -14.03
C SER A 135 -32.57 8.78 -14.26
N GLY A 136 -32.64 7.84 -13.31
CA GLY A 136 -31.90 6.58 -13.34
C GLY A 136 -30.54 6.67 -12.65
N LEU A 137 -29.62 5.80 -13.03
CA LEU A 137 -28.29 5.71 -12.42
C LEU A 137 -27.34 6.75 -13.03
N PHE A 138 -26.48 7.33 -12.20
CA PHE A 138 -25.44 8.25 -12.66
C PHE A 138 -24.23 7.47 -13.17
N THR A 139 -23.44 8.10 -14.03
CA THR A 139 -22.21 7.54 -14.60
C THR A 139 -20.95 8.21 -14.04
N SER A 140 -21.05 9.45 -13.56
CA SER A 140 -19.92 10.20 -13.02
C SER A 140 -20.31 11.26 -11.97
N ALA A 141 -19.30 11.84 -11.32
CA ALA A 141 -19.47 12.93 -10.35
C ALA A 141 -19.94 14.23 -11.03
N GLU A 142 -19.47 14.48 -12.25
CA GLU A 142 -19.86 15.62 -13.06
C GLU A 142 -21.34 15.53 -13.46
N GLU A 143 -21.82 14.35 -13.87
CA GLU A 143 -23.23 14.15 -14.17
C GLU A 143 -24.11 14.37 -12.94
N LEU A 144 -23.71 13.82 -11.79
CA LEU A 144 -24.42 14.01 -10.53
C LEU A 144 -24.48 15.51 -10.16
N SER A 145 -23.35 16.22 -10.29
CA SER A 145 -23.22 17.63 -9.98
C SER A 145 -24.12 18.49 -10.88
N ILE A 146 -24.12 18.24 -12.19
CA ILE A 146 -24.99 18.93 -13.15
C ILE A 146 -26.46 18.62 -12.87
N THR A 147 -26.80 17.36 -12.63
CA THR A 147 -28.19 16.93 -12.39
C THR A 147 -28.78 17.56 -11.14
N LEU A 148 -27.97 17.72 -10.10
CA LEU A 148 -28.39 18.23 -8.81
C LEU A 148 -27.99 19.69 -8.59
N ASP A 149 -27.48 20.39 -9.60
CA ASP A 149 -26.99 21.77 -9.50
C ASP A 149 -26.16 21.99 -8.21
N LEU A 150 -25.19 21.08 -7.99
CA LEU A 150 -24.39 21.06 -6.78
C LEU A 150 -23.38 22.21 -6.79
N PRO A 151 -23.07 22.79 -5.62
CA PRO A 151 -22.05 23.81 -5.55
C PRO A 151 -20.67 23.24 -5.90
N VAL A 152 -19.85 24.06 -6.57
CA VAL A 152 -18.60 23.65 -7.22
C VAL A 152 -17.56 23.08 -6.24
N ASP A 153 -17.59 23.54 -4.99
CA ASP A 153 -16.75 23.05 -3.89
C ASP A 153 -16.99 21.56 -3.56
N LEU A 154 -18.19 21.05 -3.85
CA LEU A 154 -18.52 19.64 -3.60
C LEU A 154 -17.96 18.70 -4.68
N ASN A 155 -17.55 19.22 -5.84
CA ASN A 155 -17.03 18.40 -6.94
C ASN A 155 -15.72 17.69 -6.58
N ASP A 156 -14.85 18.36 -5.82
CA ASP A 156 -13.59 17.76 -5.38
C ASP A 156 -13.83 16.60 -4.40
N GLU A 157 -14.77 16.78 -3.46
CA GLU A 157 -15.16 15.75 -2.49
C GLU A 157 -15.86 14.57 -3.18
N LEU A 158 -16.75 14.85 -4.13
CA LEU A 158 -17.38 13.81 -4.95
C LEU A 158 -16.33 13.06 -5.77
N GLY A 159 -15.46 13.74 -6.50
CA GLY A 159 -14.39 13.11 -7.27
C GLY A 159 -13.45 12.26 -6.41
N GLU A 160 -13.25 12.62 -5.15
CA GLU A 160 -12.37 11.91 -4.22
C GLU A 160 -13.05 10.71 -3.53
N TYR A 161 -14.35 10.76 -3.24
CA TYR A 161 -15.07 9.75 -2.44
C TYR A 161 -16.21 9.00 -3.15
N SER A 162 -16.64 9.41 -4.34
CA SER A 162 -17.74 8.74 -5.05
C SER A 162 -17.27 7.66 -6.02
N VAL A 163 -18.17 6.72 -6.27
CA VAL A 163 -18.15 5.73 -7.35
C VAL A 163 -19.58 5.51 -7.85
N TYR A 164 -19.70 5.08 -9.11
CA TYR A 164 -20.98 4.93 -9.81
C TYR A 164 -21.05 3.56 -10.48
N LEU A 165 -21.65 2.59 -9.79
CA LEU A 165 -21.84 1.25 -10.35
C LEU A 165 -23.16 1.19 -11.16
N PRO A 166 -23.22 0.39 -12.25
CA PRO A 166 -24.43 0.22 -13.05
C PRO A 166 -25.47 -0.66 -12.33
#